data_AF-A0A238UQS6-F1
#
_entry.id   AF-A0A238UQS6-F1
#
_cell.length_a   1.000
_cell.length_b   1.000
_cell.length_c   1.000
_cell.angle_alpha   90.00
_cell.angle_beta   90.00
_cell.angle_gamma   90.00
#
_symmetry.space_group_name_H-M   'P 1'
#
loop_
_entity.id
_entity.type
_entity.pdbx_description
1 polymer ?
#
loop_
_entity_poly.entity_id
_entity_poly.type
_entity_poly.pdbx_seq_one_letter_code
_entity_poly.pdbx_strand_id
1 'polypeptide(L)'
;MSVRRLFFCTVGLLLIGCVSRPFGAAAELPSSLSDASPPLSAASPGTGDRREAATVYCLSRPGQMTTALLALGLPVPGAAPAPAPTGAPPGTPAPTATPAPSGASPWPTAAARTPGPAELQAWAVHHRKDFDRACDALIGAQTVSREKEKKGSSGWVSAGKVIGPLLLGALLTLFTTEWRAAVDRGRREGLELRRLGRDFLTEASDYTERRRTAGQPSAQALRDTARKLALRLEEIKARRPWWRTLSPVLAALAPDRLDAAVVAGWSDLSDEDRKARHAAVMDVVHRIDAQVGSTARALEHPWRPPVLRWFTFWQKVPS
;
A
#
# COMPACT_ATOMS: atom_id res chain seq x y z
N MET A 1 8.90 -5.89 -9.18
CA MET A 1 8.16 -4.63 -9.45
C MET A 1 6.88 -4.64 -8.64
N SER A 2 6.70 -3.70 -7.71
CA SER A 2 5.55 -3.71 -6.78
C SER A 2 4.25 -3.33 -7.50
N VAL A 3 3.13 -4.00 -7.18
CA VAL A 3 1.76 -3.78 -7.72
C VAL A 3 1.36 -2.29 -7.75
N ARG A 4 1.88 -1.52 -6.79
CA ARG A 4 1.74 -0.06 -6.71
C ARG A 4 2.29 0.67 -7.95
N ARG A 5 3.44 0.25 -8.49
CA ARG A 5 4.04 0.85 -9.69
C ARG A 5 3.20 0.59 -10.94
N LEU A 6 2.63 -0.61 -11.04
CA LEU A 6 1.73 -0.94 -12.15
C LEU A 6 0.49 -0.06 -12.05
N PHE A 7 -0.18 0.01 -10.89
CA PHE A 7 -1.37 0.83 -10.69
C PHE A 7 -1.16 2.31 -11.01
N PHE A 8 -0.05 2.91 -10.55
CA PHE A 8 0.26 4.32 -10.85
C PHE A 8 0.57 4.56 -12.34
N CYS A 9 1.26 3.63 -13.01
CA CYS A 9 1.46 3.72 -14.46
C CYS A 9 0.14 3.57 -15.21
N THR A 10 -0.74 2.64 -14.82
CA THR A 10 -2.01 2.41 -15.52
C THR A 10 -2.96 3.59 -15.35
N VAL A 11 -3.08 4.14 -14.14
CA VAL A 11 -3.91 5.32 -13.87
C VAL A 11 -3.35 6.58 -14.55
N GLY A 12 -2.02 6.75 -14.57
CA GLY A 12 -1.38 7.85 -15.30
C GLY A 12 -1.61 7.78 -16.81
N LEU A 13 -1.49 6.59 -17.41
CA LEU A 13 -1.78 6.37 -18.83
C LEU A 13 -3.27 6.57 -19.17
N LEU A 14 -4.18 6.18 -18.27
CA LEU A 14 -5.62 6.38 -18.45
C LEU A 14 -6.01 7.86 -18.42
N LEU A 15 -5.43 8.64 -17.50
CA LEU A 15 -5.70 10.09 -17.42
C LEU A 15 -5.12 10.85 -18.61
N ILE A 16 -3.94 10.48 -19.10
CA ILE A 16 -3.33 11.09 -20.29
C ILE A 16 -4.11 10.68 -21.56
N GLY A 17 -4.57 9.44 -21.64
CA GLY A 17 -5.38 8.95 -22.77
C GLY A 17 -6.76 9.59 -22.89
N CYS A 18 -7.37 10.05 -21.79
CA CYS A 18 -8.68 10.70 -21.82
C CYS A 18 -8.67 12.15 -22.32
N VAL A 19 -7.51 12.83 -22.34
CA VAL A 19 -7.42 14.24 -22.79
C VAL A 19 -7.11 14.35 -24.30
N SER A 20 -6.73 13.25 -24.95
CA SER A 20 -6.23 13.25 -26.33
C SER A 20 -7.23 12.72 -27.36
N ARG A 21 -8.52 13.09 -27.29
CA ARG A 21 -9.47 12.85 -28.39
C ARG A 21 -9.64 14.12 -29.23
N PRO A 22 -9.05 14.20 -30.43
CA PRO A 22 -9.38 15.26 -31.38
C PRO A 22 -10.82 15.09 -31.89
N PHE A 23 -11.49 16.21 -32.07
CA PHE A 23 -12.80 16.35 -32.69
C PHE A 23 -12.68 16.16 -34.21
N GLY A 24 -13.63 15.42 -34.81
CA GLY A 24 -13.84 15.32 -36.26
C GLY A 24 -13.38 13.99 -36.87
N ALA A 25 -14.04 13.38 -37.85
CA ALA A 25 -15.28 13.69 -38.57
C ALA A 25 -15.84 12.34 -39.09
N ALA A 26 -17.14 12.29 -39.32
CA ALA A 26 -17.83 11.13 -39.88
C ALA A 26 -17.46 10.92 -41.35
N ALA A 27 -17.23 9.66 -41.75
CA ALA A 27 -17.26 9.24 -43.14
C ALA A 27 -17.87 7.83 -43.22
N GLU A 28 -18.73 7.67 -44.23
CA GLU A 28 -19.66 6.58 -44.47
C GLU A 28 -19.02 5.23 -44.80
N LEU A 29 -19.82 4.18 -44.58
CA LEU A 29 -19.61 2.78 -44.97
C LEU A 29 -19.47 2.61 -46.50
N PRO A 30 -18.94 1.47 -46.94
CA PRO A 30 -19.89 0.52 -47.53
C PRO A 30 -19.74 -0.93 -47.03
N SER A 31 -20.91 -1.57 -47.01
CA SER A 31 -21.17 -2.98 -46.76
C SER A 31 -20.58 -3.90 -47.84
N SER A 32 -19.98 -5.03 -47.45
CA SER A 32 -20.06 -6.26 -48.25
C SER A 32 -19.72 -7.52 -47.44
N LEU A 33 -20.59 -8.52 -47.64
CA LEU A 33 -20.40 -9.97 -47.64
C LEU A 33 -19.42 -10.64 -46.64
N SER A 34 -19.95 -11.53 -45.80
CA SER A 34 -19.43 -12.90 -45.74
C SER A 34 -20.45 -13.91 -45.22
N ASP A 35 -20.36 -15.06 -45.86
CA ASP A 35 -21.29 -16.18 -45.94
C ASP A 35 -21.29 -17.10 -44.71
N ALA A 36 -22.43 -17.78 -44.59
CA ALA A 36 -22.68 -19.15 -44.16
C ALA A 36 -21.76 -19.85 -43.13
N SER A 37 -22.38 -20.31 -42.03
CA SER A 37 -21.97 -21.52 -41.32
C SER A 37 -23.21 -22.33 -40.89
N PRO A 38 -23.13 -23.67 -40.93
CA PRO A 38 -24.30 -24.56 -40.91
C PRO A 38 -24.92 -24.75 -39.52
N PRO A 39 -26.20 -25.18 -39.44
CA PRO A 39 -26.86 -25.46 -38.17
C PRO A 39 -26.35 -26.78 -37.57
N LEU A 40 -25.72 -26.70 -36.40
CA LEU A 40 -25.48 -27.88 -35.57
C LEU A 40 -26.79 -28.29 -34.88
N SER A 41 -27.25 -29.49 -35.23
CA SER A 41 -28.41 -30.17 -34.64
C SER A 41 -28.35 -30.23 -33.12
N ALA A 42 -29.45 -29.79 -32.50
CA ALA A 42 -29.72 -29.91 -31.08
C ALA A 42 -30.09 -31.36 -30.72
N ALA A 43 -29.15 -32.09 -30.13
CA ALA A 43 -29.49 -33.18 -29.21
C ALA A 43 -29.47 -32.59 -27.80
N SER A 44 -30.63 -32.46 -27.15
CA SER A 44 -30.71 -32.09 -25.74
C SER A 44 -30.06 -33.20 -24.90
N PRO A 45 -28.91 -32.96 -24.26
CA PRO A 45 -28.38 -33.94 -23.31
C PRO A 45 -29.39 -34.11 -22.18
N GLY A 46 -29.62 -35.37 -21.80
CA GLY A 46 -30.51 -35.71 -20.69
C GLY A 46 -30.10 -34.96 -19.41
N THR A 47 -31.06 -34.68 -18.54
CA THR A 47 -30.83 -33.95 -17.28
C THR A 47 -29.83 -34.64 -16.35
N GLY A 48 -29.54 -35.94 -16.56
CA GLY A 48 -28.50 -36.70 -15.87
C GLY A 48 -27.09 -36.22 -16.21
N ASP A 49 -26.75 -36.17 -17.49
CA ASP A 49 -25.39 -35.83 -17.98
C ASP A 49 -24.96 -34.41 -17.55
N ARG A 50 -25.91 -33.46 -17.50
CA ARG A 50 -25.62 -32.09 -17.06
C ARG A 50 -25.24 -32.01 -15.58
N ARG A 51 -25.83 -32.84 -14.72
CA ARG A 51 -25.53 -32.84 -13.28
C ARG A 51 -24.18 -33.47 -12.98
N GLU A 52 -23.83 -34.54 -13.68
CA GLU A 52 -22.51 -35.16 -13.56
C GLU A 52 -21.42 -34.18 -14.01
N ALA A 53 -21.61 -33.52 -15.16
CA ALA A 53 -20.67 -32.50 -15.64
C ALA A 53 -20.50 -31.32 -14.65
N ALA A 54 -21.59 -30.82 -14.07
CA ALA A 54 -21.54 -29.76 -13.05
C ALA A 54 -20.80 -30.22 -11.78
N THR A 55 -21.02 -31.46 -11.35
CA THR A 55 -20.35 -32.05 -10.18
C THR A 55 -18.85 -32.14 -10.41
N VAL A 56 -18.41 -32.70 -11.54
CA VAL A 56 -16.99 -32.78 -11.92
C VAL A 56 -16.38 -31.38 -11.99
N TYR A 57 -17.10 -30.43 -12.56
CA TYR A 57 -16.66 -29.04 -12.67
C TYR A 57 -16.40 -28.40 -11.29
N CYS A 58 -17.36 -28.51 -10.36
CA CYS A 58 -17.24 -27.93 -9.03
C CYS A 58 -16.16 -28.61 -8.17
N LEU A 59 -16.02 -29.94 -8.26
CA LEU A 59 -14.96 -30.69 -7.56
C LEU A 59 -13.54 -30.35 -8.03
N SER A 60 -13.38 -29.97 -9.30
CA SER A 60 -12.08 -29.54 -9.85
C SER A 60 -11.60 -28.17 -9.32
N ARG A 61 -12.44 -27.43 -8.56
CA ARG A 61 -12.17 -26.05 -8.12
C ARG A 61 -12.44 -25.84 -6.62
N PRO A 62 -11.71 -26.53 -5.73
CA PRO A 62 -11.99 -26.50 -4.29
C PRO A 62 -11.91 -25.09 -3.67
N GLY A 63 -10.97 -24.24 -4.14
CA GLY A 63 -10.86 -22.87 -3.66
C GLY A 63 -12.09 -22.00 -3.99
N GLN A 64 -12.63 -22.11 -5.21
CA GLN A 64 -13.82 -21.34 -5.59
C GLN A 64 -15.08 -21.88 -4.91
N MET A 65 -15.16 -23.20 -4.73
CA MET A 65 -16.25 -23.83 -4.01
C MET A 65 -16.27 -23.40 -2.53
N THR A 66 -15.10 -23.26 -1.90
CA THR A 66 -14.99 -22.76 -0.51
C THR A 66 -15.55 -21.35 -0.39
N THR A 67 -15.20 -20.47 -1.34
CA THR A 67 -15.76 -19.11 -1.38
C THR A 67 -17.29 -19.12 -1.57
N ALA A 68 -17.81 -20.00 -2.43
CA ALA A 68 -19.25 -20.14 -2.64
C ALA A 68 -19.98 -20.65 -1.38
N LEU A 69 -19.42 -21.63 -0.68
CA LEU A 69 -19.95 -22.13 0.59
C LEU A 69 -19.98 -21.04 1.66
N LEU A 70 -18.90 -20.29 1.82
CA LEU A 70 -18.83 -19.16 2.76
C LEU A 70 -19.83 -18.06 2.42
N ALA A 71 -19.98 -17.72 1.13
CA ALA A 71 -20.95 -16.71 0.68
C ALA A 71 -22.40 -17.12 0.95
N LEU A 72 -22.69 -18.42 0.96
CA LEU A 72 -24.00 -18.97 1.29
C LEU A 72 -24.20 -19.25 2.78
N GLY A 73 -23.19 -18.99 3.63
CA GLY A 73 -23.23 -19.33 5.05
C GLY A 73 -23.26 -20.83 5.33
N LEU A 74 -22.77 -21.64 4.40
CA LEU A 74 -22.72 -23.10 4.51
C LEU A 74 -21.44 -23.56 5.21
N PRO A 75 -21.47 -24.68 5.95
CA PRO A 75 -20.28 -25.21 6.62
C PRO A 75 -19.21 -25.61 5.59
N VAL A 76 -17.97 -25.18 5.84
CA VAL A 76 -16.81 -25.56 5.00
C VAL A 76 -16.27 -26.91 5.48
N PRO A 77 -16.10 -27.91 4.61
CA PRO A 77 -15.55 -29.20 5.01
C PRO A 77 -14.12 -29.03 5.55
N GLY A 78 -13.79 -29.76 6.62
CA GLY A 78 -12.49 -29.67 7.28
C GLY A 78 -12.29 -28.43 8.16
N ALA A 79 -13.25 -27.51 8.23
CA ALA A 79 -13.24 -26.47 9.24
C ALA A 79 -13.44 -27.12 10.61
N ALA A 80 -12.49 -26.93 11.53
CA ALA A 80 -12.66 -27.38 12.90
C ALA A 80 -13.96 -26.76 13.45
N PRO A 81 -14.82 -27.55 14.12
CA PRO A 81 -15.99 -26.98 14.78
C PRO A 81 -15.50 -25.85 15.68
N ALA A 82 -16.13 -24.67 15.55
CA ALA A 82 -15.80 -23.55 16.41
C ALA A 82 -15.80 -24.07 17.86
N PRO A 83 -14.73 -23.83 18.64
CA PRO A 83 -14.69 -24.32 20.01
C PRO A 83 -15.98 -23.86 20.68
N ALA A 84 -16.77 -24.84 21.17
CA ALA A 84 -17.97 -24.53 21.91
C ALA A 84 -17.60 -23.49 22.96
N PRO A 85 -18.38 -22.41 23.14
CA PRO A 85 -18.04 -21.37 24.10
C PRO A 85 -17.83 -22.07 25.43
N THR A 86 -16.56 -22.19 25.85
CA THR A 86 -16.20 -22.89 27.07
C THR A 86 -16.87 -22.09 28.16
N GLY A 87 -17.97 -22.62 28.70
CA GLY A 87 -18.70 -21.99 29.78
C GLY A 87 -17.68 -21.67 30.86
N ALA A 88 -17.54 -20.38 31.16
CA ALA A 88 -16.66 -19.94 32.23
C ALA A 88 -17.05 -20.72 33.50
N PRO A 89 -16.08 -21.30 34.23
CA PRO A 89 -16.39 -22.03 35.45
C PRO A 89 -17.14 -21.10 36.42
N PRO A 90 -18.26 -21.55 37.02
CA PRO A 90 -18.98 -20.76 38.00
C PRO A 90 -18.06 -20.51 39.21
N GLY A 91 -17.69 -19.25 39.44
CA GLY A 91 -16.91 -18.84 40.62
C GLY A 91 -15.66 -18.00 40.37
N THR A 92 -15.30 -17.66 39.14
CA THR A 92 -14.21 -16.70 38.91
C THR A 92 -14.72 -15.26 39.09
N PRO A 93 -14.22 -14.48 40.07
CA PRO A 93 -14.60 -13.09 40.23
C PRO A 93 -14.18 -12.29 38.99
N ALA A 94 -15.11 -11.47 38.48
CA ALA A 94 -14.91 -10.66 37.28
C ALA A 94 -13.65 -9.79 37.41
N PRO A 95 -12.68 -9.86 36.48
CA PRO A 95 -11.59 -8.91 36.46
C PRO A 95 -12.17 -7.52 36.16
N THR A 96 -11.82 -6.55 37.02
CA THR A 96 -12.10 -5.12 36.85
C THR A 96 -11.84 -4.71 35.40
N ALA A 97 -12.90 -4.23 34.76
CA ALA A 97 -12.92 -3.93 33.33
C ALA A 97 -11.94 -2.80 32.98
N THR A 98 -10.81 -3.16 32.38
CA THR A 98 -10.03 -2.24 31.55
C THR A 98 -10.76 -2.14 30.20
N PRO A 99 -11.16 -0.94 29.74
CA PRO A 99 -11.83 -0.79 28.44
C PRO A 99 -10.85 -1.20 27.32
N ALA A 100 -11.12 -2.36 26.71
CA ALA A 100 -10.41 -2.83 25.54
C ALA A 100 -10.72 -1.92 24.34
N PRO A 101 -9.75 -1.65 23.45
CA PRO A 101 -9.96 -0.85 22.25
C PRO A 101 -10.98 -1.54 21.34
N SER A 102 -12.13 -0.89 21.19
CA SER A 102 -13.22 -1.24 20.30
C SER A 102 -12.73 -1.21 18.84
N GLY A 103 -12.29 -2.35 18.32
CA GLY A 103 -11.78 -2.44 16.94
C GLY A 103 -11.39 -3.84 16.44
N ALA A 104 -11.44 -4.88 17.29
CA ALA A 104 -11.20 -6.25 16.85
C ALA A 104 -12.47 -6.82 16.19
N SER A 105 -12.44 -6.94 14.88
CA SER A 105 -13.46 -7.67 14.10
C SER A 105 -13.55 -9.11 14.64
N PRO A 106 -14.73 -9.62 15.07
CA PRO A 106 -14.87 -10.93 15.71
C PRO A 106 -14.75 -12.13 14.74
N TRP A 107 -14.31 -11.91 13.49
CA TRP A 107 -14.06 -12.99 12.56
C TRP A 107 -12.70 -13.62 12.89
N PRO A 108 -12.65 -14.87 13.36
CA PRO A 108 -11.37 -15.54 13.56
C PRO A 108 -10.65 -15.63 12.22
N THR A 109 -9.54 -14.93 12.08
CA THR A 109 -8.57 -15.07 10.98
C THR A 109 -7.79 -16.38 11.11
N ALA A 110 -8.46 -17.47 11.50
CA ALA A 110 -7.92 -18.80 11.27
C ALA A 110 -7.86 -18.93 9.75
N ALA A 111 -6.66 -19.03 9.20
CA ALA A 111 -6.45 -19.28 7.79
C ALA A 111 -7.17 -20.58 7.44
N ALA A 112 -8.41 -20.45 6.95
CA ALA A 112 -9.24 -21.59 6.61
C ALA A 112 -8.48 -22.37 5.55
N ARG A 113 -7.97 -23.54 5.94
CA ARG A 113 -7.30 -24.46 5.02
C ARG A 113 -8.32 -24.76 3.93
N THR A 114 -7.96 -24.48 2.68
CA THR A 114 -8.80 -24.86 1.54
C THR A 114 -8.93 -26.39 1.55
N PRO A 115 -10.15 -26.94 1.64
CA PRO A 115 -10.36 -28.38 1.65
C PRO A 115 -9.79 -29.01 0.38
N GLY A 116 -9.23 -30.21 0.53
CA GLY A 116 -8.77 -31.00 -0.61
C GLY A 116 -9.96 -31.49 -1.46
N PRO A 117 -9.74 -31.88 -2.73
CA PRO A 117 -10.80 -32.40 -3.59
C PRO A 117 -11.47 -33.66 -3.01
N ALA A 118 -10.72 -34.52 -2.33
CA ALA A 118 -11.25 -35.72 -1.67
C ALA A 118 -12.17 -35.39 -0.48
N GLU A 119 -11.82 -34.38 0.32
CA GLU A 119 -12.64 -33.92 1.46
C GLU A 119 -13.94 -33.28 0.97
N LEU A 120 -13.86 -32.47 -0.10
CA LEU A 120 -15.02 -31.87 -0.73
C LEU A 120 -15.94 -32.92 -1.35
N GLN A 121 -15.39 -33.98 -1.94
CA GLN A 121 -16.16 -35.11 -2.46
C GLN A 121 -16.87 -35.89 -1.35
N ALA A 122 -16.19 -36.20 -0.26
CA ALA A 122 -16.80 -36.85 0.90
C ALA A 122 -17.95 -36.00 1.48
N TRP A 123 -17.74 -34.69 1.57
CA TRP A 123 -18.77 -33.77 2.04
C TRP A 123 -19.98 -33.72 1.09
N ALA A 124 -19.76 -33.70 -0.22
CA ALA A 124 -20.82 -33.67 -1.23
C ALA A 124 -21.76 -34.88 -1.16
N VAL A 125 -21.24 -36.06 -0.80
CA VAL A 125 -22.05 -37.28 -0.60
C VAL A 125 -23.05 -37.10 0.54
N HIS A 126 -22.62 -36.47 1.64
CA HIS A 126 -23.46 -36.26 2.82
C HIS A 126 -24.35 -35.01 2.74
N HIS A 127 -23.97 -34.01 1.96
CA HIS A 127 -24.63 -32.69 1.86
C HIS A 127 -25.06 -32.37 0.43
N ARG A 128 -25.67 -33.34 -0.27
CA ARG A 128 -25.97 -33.24 -1.71
C ARG A 128 -26.73 -31.96 -2.10
N LYS A 129 -27.75 -31.58 -1.34
CA LYS A 129 -28.57 -30.37 -1.62
C LYS A 129 -27.76 -29.07 -1.49
N ASP A 130 -26.90 -28.99 -0.48
CA ASP A 130 -26.08 -27.80 -0.22
C ASP A 130 -24.93 -27.71 -1.23
N PHE A 131 -24.37 -28.86 -1.62
CA PHE A 131 -23.40 -28.96 -2.70
C PHE A 131 -23.99 -28.49 -4.03
N ASP A 132 -25.18 -28.97 -4.41
CA ASP A 132 -25.87 -28.55 -5.63
C ASP A 132 -26.12 -27.03 -5.63
N ARG A 133 -26.60 -26.47 -4.50
CA ARG A 133 -26.82 -25.01 -4.35
C ARG A 133 -25.53 -24.20 -4.48
N ALA A 134 -24.44 -24.64 -3.87
CA ALA A 134 -23.14 -23.97 -3.97
C ALA A 134 -22.55 -24.08 -5.39
N CYS A 135 -22.77 -25.21 -6.07
CA CYS A 135 -22.34 -25.44 -7.44
C CYS A 135 -23.13 -24.57 -8.44
N ASP A 136 -24.44 -24.43 -8.25
CA ASP A 136 -25.29 -23.51 -9.01
C ASP A 136 -24.86 -22.04 -8.80
N ALA A 137 -24.56 -21.65 -7.56
CA ALA A 137 -24.05 -20.31 -7.26
C ALA A 137 -22.70 -20.03 -7.94
N LEU A 138 -21.80 -21.03 -7.95
CA LEU A 138 -20.50 -20.95 -8.61
C LEU A 138 -20.63 -20.84 -10.14
N ILE A 139 -21.47 -21.66 -10.76
CA ILE A 139 -21.73 -21.63 -12.20
C ILE A 139 -22.45 -20.33 -12.58
N GLY A 140 -23.40 -19.86 -11.75
CA GLY A 140 -24.07 -18.58 -11.89
C GLY A 140 -23.10 -17.39 -11.88
N ALA A 141 -22.17 -17.35 -10.93
CA ALA A 141 -21.16 -16.29 -10.84
C ALA A 141 -20.24 -16.21 -12.07
N GLN A 142 -19.95 -17.36 -12.69
CA GLN A 142 -19.09 -17.44 -13.87
C GLN A 142 -19.83 -17.18 -15.19
N THR A 143 -21.09 -17.58 -15.28
CA THR A 143 -21.94 -17.27 -16.45
C THR A 143 -22.23 -15.78 -16.52
N VAL A 144 -22.47 -15.10 -15.39
CA VAL A 144 -22.56 -13.63 -15.32
C VAL A 144 -21.26 -12.94 -15.76
N SER A 145 -20.11 -13.59 -15.52
CA SER A 145 -18.81 -13.09 -15.97
C SER A 145 -18.56 -13.33 -17.47
N ARG A 146 -19.05 -14.45 -18.02
CA ARG A 146 -18.87 -14.83 -19.45
C ARG A 146 -19.90 -14.22 -20.40
N GLU A 147 -21.13 -13.98 -19.97
CA GLU A 147 -22.13 -13.28 -20.79
C GLU A 147 -21.73 -11.83 -21.06
N LYS A 148 -20.89 -11.25 -20.19
CA LYS A 148 -20.22 -9.96 -20.43
C LYS A 148 -19.20 -9.97 -21.57
N GLU A 149 -18.66 -11.13 -21.96
CA GLU A 149 -17.64 -11.24 -23.02
C GLU A 149 -18.22 -11.56 -24.40
N LYS A 150 -19.37 -12.25 -24.51
CA LYS A 150 -19.88 -12.74 -25.80
C LYS A 150 -20.83 -11.82 -26.55
N LYS A 151 -21.31 -10.73 -25.95
CA LYS A 151 -22.13 -9.71 -26.64
C LYS A 151 -21.63 -8.31 -26.34
N GLY A 152 -20.75 -7.77 -27.19
CA GLY A 152 -20.54 -6.33 -27.20
C GLY A 152 -19.26 -5.81 -27.84
N SER A 153 -19.16 -5.94 -29.16
CA SER A 153 -18.34 -5.00 -29.95
C SER A 153 -19.02 -3.61 -30.09
N SER A 154 -20.34 -3.48 -29.83
CA SER A 154 -21.05 -2.19 -29.93
C SER A 154 -21.76 -1.68 -28.66
N GLY A 155 -22.03 -2.55 -27.66
CA GLY A 155 -22.77 -2.18 -26.43
C GLY A 155 -21.94 -1.65 -25.25
N TRP A 156 -20.62 -1.90 -25.24
CA TRP A 156 -19.74 -1.50 -24.12
C TRP A 156 -19.54 0.02 -24.00
N VAL A 157 -19.72 0.76 -25.09
CA VAL A 157 -19.64 2.24 -25.08
C VAL A 157 -20.83 2.87 -24.32
N SER A 158 -21.97 2.17 -24.26
CA SER A 158 -23.18 2.61 -23.55
C SER A 158 -23.18 2.17 -22.08
N ALA A 159 -22.90 0.89 -21.79
CA ALA A 159 -22.86 0.39 -20.42
C ALA A 159 -21.67 0.95 -19.60
N GLY A 160 -20.58 1.32 -20.26
CA GLY A 160 -19.45 2.03 -19.64
C GLY A 160 -19.84 3.38 -19.02
N LYS A 161 -20.88 4.06 -19.53
CA LYS A 161 -21.38 5.32 -18.95
C LYS A 161 -22.00 5.15 -17.57
N VAL A 162 -22.59 3.98 -17.27
CA VAL A 162 -23.29 3.73 -15.99
C VAL A 162 -22.38 3.01 -14.99
N ILE A 163 -21.58 2.05 -15.46
CA ILE A 163 -20.68 1.26 -14.59
C ILE A 163 -19.39 2.04 -14.28
N GLY A 164 -18.92 2.90 -15.19
CA GLY A 164 -17.74 3.73 -15.00
C GLY A 164 -17.80 4.57 -13.71
N PRO A 165 -18.87 5.37 -13.48
CA PRO A 165 -19.03 6.15 -12.25
C PRO A 165 -19.07 5.29 -10.98
N LEU A 166 -19.69 4.11 -11.02
CA LEU A 166 -19.77 3.21 -9.86
C LEU A 166 -18.40 2.62 -9.50
N LEU A 167 -17.65 2.13 -10.49
CA LEU A 167 -16.28 1.64 -10.28
C LEU A 167 -15.33 2.76 -9.88
N LEU A 168 -15.46 3.94 -10.49
CA LEU A 168 -14.68 5.10 -10.13
C LEU A 168 -15.01 5.55 -8.70
N GLY A 169 -16.28 5.52 -8.29
CA GLY A 169 -16.70 5.81 -6.92
C GLY A 169 -16.14 4.82 -5.91
N ALA A 170 -16.15 3.52 -6.21
CA ALA A 170 -15.57 2.48 -5.36
C ALA A 170 -14.04 2.60 -5.26
N LEU A 171 -13.35 2.81 -6.39
CA LEU A 171 -11.92 3.06 -6.45
C LEU A 171 -11.53 4.34 -5.70
N LEU A 172 -12.30 5.42 -5.86
CA LEU A 172 -12.11 6.67 -5.15
C LEU A 172 -12.30 6.46 -3.64
N THR A 173 -13.28 5.67 -3.24
CA THR A 173 -13.53 5.35 -1.82
C THR A 173 -12.37 4.56 -1.22
N LEU A 174 -11.95 3.46 -1.85
CA LEU A 174 -10.79 2.68 -1.40
C LEU A 174 -9.50 3.51 -1.41
N PHE A 175 -9.34 4.37 -2.41
CA PHE A 175 -8.21 5.28 -2.48
C PHE A 175 -8.24 6.29 -1.33
N THR A 176 -9.40 6.87 -1.00
CA THR A 176 -9.53 7.86 0.09
C THR A 176 -9.26 7.27 1.48
N THR A 177 -9.63 6.00 1.74
CA THR A 177 -9.37 5.33 3.03
C THR A 177 -7.90 4.97 3.19
N GLU A 178 -7.29 4.33 2.18
CA GLU A 178 -5.86 4.02 2.16
C GLU A 178 -4.99 5.29 2.16
N TRP A 179 -5.49 6.35 1.52
CA TRP A 179 -4.84 7.65 1.50
C TRP A 179 -4.72 8.25 2.89
N ARG A 180 -5.83 8.31 3.64
CA ARG A 180 -5.82 8.86 5.00
C ARG A 180 -4.83 8.10 5.88
N ALA A 181 -4.85 6.77 5.80
CA ALA A 181 -3.90 5.93 6.51
C ALA A 181 -2.43 6.18 6.10
N ALA A 182 -2.17 6.50 4.82
CA ALA A 182 -0.83 6.85 4.36
C ALA A 182 -0.39 8.26 4.84
N VAL A 183 -1.30 9.23 4.84
CA VAL A 183 -1.04 10.60 5.34
C VAL A 183 -0.80 10.60 6.85
N ASP A 184 -1.62 9.87 7.61
CA ASP A 184 -1.46 9.78 9.07
C ASP A 184 -0.13 9.13 9.45
N ARG A 185 0.28 8.08 8.72
CA ARG A 185 1.62 7.48 8.88
C ARG A 185 2.72 8.49 8.55
N GLY A 186 2.62 9.19 7.42
CA GLY A 186 3.58 10.21 7.01
C GLY A 186 3.70 11.36 8.01
N ARG A 187 2.58 11.79 8.61
CA ARG A 187 2.57 12.83 9.65
C ARG A 187 3.28 12.39 10.92
N ARG A 188 3.06 11.15 11.37
CA ARG A 188 3.77 10.58 12.54
C ARG A 188 5.27 10.48 12.29
N GLU A 189 5.67 9.94 11.13
CA GLU A 189 7.08 9.85 10.72
C GLU A 189 7.73 11.24 10.61
N GLY A 190 7.02 12.23 10.07
CA GLY A 190 7.50 13.61 9.96
C GLY A 190 7.69 14.29 11.32
N LEU A 191 6.76 14.12 12.26
CA LEU A 191 6.87 14.67 13.60
C LEU A 191 8.03 14.05 14.39
N GLU A 192 8.21 12.74 14.27
CA GLU A 192 9.34 12.02 14.88
C GLU A 192 10.67 12.54 14.31
N LEU A 193 10.75 12.74 12.99
CA LEU A 193 11.95 13.25 12.35
C LEU A 193 12.29 14.69 12.80
N ARG A 194 11.27 15.55 12.98
CA ARG A 194 11.46 16.89 13.56
C ARG A 194 11.89 16.87 15.02
N ARG A 195 11.45 15.88 15.78
CA ARG A 195 11.91 15.70 17.17
C ARG A 195 13.39 15.33 17.17
N LEU A 196 13.79 14.30 16.41
CA LEU A 196 15.19 13.88 16.32
C LEU A 196 16.11 14.98 15.76
N GLY A 197 15.64 15.77 14.79
CA GLY A 197 16.38 16.93 14.29
C GLY A 197 16.61 18.01 15.35
N ARG A 198 15.59 18.32 16.16
CA ARG A 198 15.73 19.26 17.29
C ARG A 198 16.64 18.72 18.39
N ASP A 199 16.51 17.44 18.74
CA ASP A 199 17.39 16.81 19.75
C ASP A 199 18.86 16.90 19.29
N PHE A 200 19.15 16.64 18.01
CA PHE A 200 20.49 16.82 17.44
C PHE A 200 20.95 18.28 17.45
N LEU A 201 20.10 19.23 17.06
CA LEU A 201 20.42 20.66 17.07
C LEU A 201 20.76 21.16 18.48
N THR A 202 19.98 20.75 19.48
CA THR A 202 20.21 21.10 20.90
C THR A 202 21.53 20.53 21.40
N GLU A 203 21.80 19.24 21.17
CA GLU A 203 23.08 18.64 21.59
C GLU A 203 24.27 19.26 20.85
N ALA A 204 24.10 19.63 19.57
CA ALA A 204 25.14 20.32 18.81
C ALA A 204 25.42 21.71 19.36
N SER A 205 24.38 22.51 19.65
CA SER A 205 24.57 23.85 20.23
C SER A 205 25.20 23.78 21.62
N ASP A 206 24.76 22.84 22.45
CA ASP A 206 25.31 22.63 23.78
C ASP A 206 26.79 22.21 23.71
N TYR A 207 27.13 21.32 22.79
CA TYR A 207 28.50 20.89 22.57
C TYR A 207 29.40 22.06 22.12
N THR A 208 28.96 22.84 21.13
CA THR A 208 29.76 23.95 20.58
C THR A 208 29.91 25.10 21.57
N GLU A 209 28.88 25.39 22.37
CA GLU A 209 28.95 26.44 23.40
C GLU A 209 29.87 26.03 24.55
N ARG A 210 29.81 24.77 25.02
CA ARG A 210 30.76 24.25 26.03
C ARG A 210 32.19 24.19 25.51
N ARG A 211 32.37 23.88 24.21
CA ARG A 211 33.68 23.94 23.55
C ARG A 211 34.21 25.37 23.45
N ARG A 212 33.33 26.35 23.23
CA ARG A 212 33.69 27.76 23.12
C ARG A 212 34.25 28.33 24.44
N THR A 213 33.68 27.93 25.57
CA THR A 213 33.99 28.46 26.91
C THR A 213 35.21 27.83 27.61
N ALA A 214 35.99 27.00 26.92
CA ALA A 214 37.24 26.34 27.37
C ALA A 214 37.11 24.92 27.95
N GLY A 215 35.95 24.26 27.84
CA GLY A 215 35.81 22.84 28.17
C GLY A 215 36.24 21.90 27.03
N GLN A 216 36.61 20.67 27.38
CA GLN A 216 36.65 19.53 26.44
C GLN A 216 35.46 18.61 26.72
N PRO A 217 34.22 19.02 26.34
CA PRO A 217 33.05 18.20 26.54
C PRO A 217 33.17 16.91 25.73
N SER A 218 32.61 15.83 26.29
CA SER A 218 32.40 14.59 25.57
C SER A 218 31.49 14.82 24.35
N ALA A 219 31.92 14.35 23.18
CA ALA A 219 31.11 14.37 21.96
C ALA A 219 30.13 13.19 21.87
N GLN A 220 30.00 12.36 22.92
CA GLN A 220 29.23 11.13 22.87
C GLN A 220 27.72 11.38 22.69
N ALA A 221 27.14 12.32 23.43
CA ALA A 221 25.72 12.66 23.32
C ALA A 221 25.36 13.18 21.91
N LEU A 222 26.22 14.03 21.34
CA LEU A 222 26.11 14.51 19.96
C LEU A 222 26.16 13.36 18.94
N ARG A 223 27.12 12.44 19.08
CA ARG A 223 27.24 11.27 18.18
C ARG A 223 26.04 10.33 18.29
N ASP A 224 25.51 10.14 19.49
CA ASP A 224 24.36 9.27 19.73
C ASP A 224 23.08 9.85 19.10
N THR A 225 22.85 11.17 19.22
CA THR A 225 21.71 11.83 18.56
C THR A 225 21.87 11.85 17.05
N ALA A 226 23.08 12.13 16.53
CA ALA A 226 23.37 12.05 15.10
C ALA A 226 23.12 10.64 14.53
N ARG A 227 23.54 9.59 15.26
CA ARG A 227 23.31 8.19 14.87
C ARG A 227 21.82 7.85 14.87
N LYS A 228 21.06 8.25 15.89
CA LYS A 228 19.60 8.04 15.94
C LYS A 228 18.90 8.70 14.75
N LEU A 229 19.29 9.93 14.41
CA LEU A 229 18.77 10.66 13.26
C LEU A 229 19.14 9.96 11.94
N ALA A 230 20.39 9.54 11.78
CA ALA A 230 20.87 8.82 10.59
C ALA A 230 20.11 7.51 10.38
N LEU A 231 19.96 6.67 11.42
CA LEU A 231 19.21 5.41 11.34
C LEU A 231 17.77 5.63 10.89
N ARG A 232 17.10 6.68 11.41
CA ARG A 232 15.72 6.98 11.01
C ARG A 232 15.63 7.43 9.55
N LEU A 233 16.58 8.26 9.10
CA LEU A 233 16.68 8.69 7.71
C LEU A 233 16.99 7.52 6.76
N GLU A 234 17.81 6.55 7.17
CA GLU A 234 18.09 5.33 6.41
C GLU A 234 16.85 4.45 6.27
N GLU A 235 16.07 4.28 7.34
CA GLU A 235 14.81 3.54 7.29
C GLU A 235 13.81 4.20 6.31
N ILE A 236 13.70 5.53 6.35
CA ILE A 236 12.89 6.29 5.40
C ILE A 236 13.40 6.09 3.96
N LYS A 237 14.71 6.16 3.74
CA LYS A 237 15.35 5.93 2.43
C LYS A 237 15.08 4.51 1.91
N ALA A 238 15.15 3.50 2.77
CA ALA A 238 14.86 2.11 2.41
C ALA A 238 13.39 1.92 1.96
N ARG A 239 12.44 2.59 2.65
CA ARG A 239 11.03 2.60 2.26
C ARG A 239 10.76 3.43 1.00
N ARG A 240 11.58 4.46 0.73
CA ARG A 240 11.40 5.44 -0.37
C ARG A 240 12.70 5.65 -1.16
N PRO A 241 13.16 4.67 -1.94
CA PRO A 241 14.48 4.71 -2.60
C PRO A 241 14.63 5.82 -3.65
N TRP A 242 13.53 6.42 -4.09
CA TRP A 242 13.53 7.53 -5.05
C TRP A 242 13.83 8.89 -4.41
N TRP A 243 13.90 9.00 -3.07
CA TRP A 243 14.25 10.24 -2.35
C TRP A 243 15.76 10.48 -2.34
N ARG A 244 16.29 10.97 -3.47
CA ARG A 244 17.72 11.32 -3.61
C ARG A 244 18.19 12.42 -2.66
N THR A 245 17.28 13.24 -2.14
CA THR A 245 17.56 14.35 -1.21
C THR A 245 18.10 13.88 0.14
N LEU A 246 17.95 12.61 0.50
CA LEU A 246 18.42 12.06 1.78
C LEU A 246 19.91 11.73 1.78
N SER A 247 20.49 11.41 0.62
CA SER A 247 21.89 10.97 0.55
C SER A 247 22.90 12.03 1.03
N PRO A 248 22.76 13.33 0.71
CA PRO A 248 23.65 14.36 1.24
C PRO A 248 23.56 14.51 2.76
N VAL A 249 22.35 14.41 3.34
CA VAL A 249 22.14 14.52 4.79
C VAL A 249 22.79 13.35 5.51
N LEU A 250 22.59 12.13 5.00
CA LEU A 250 23.22 10.92 5.55
C LEU A 250 24.74 10.98 5.46
N ALA A 251 25.29 11.49 4.36
CA ALA A 251 26.73 11.68 4.22
C ALA A 251 27.29 12.72 5.19
N ALA A 252 26.53 13.79 5.48
CA ALA A 252 26.92 14.81 6.47
C ALA A 252 26.85 14.29 7.91
N LEU A 253 25.91 13.39 8.21
CA LEU A 253 25.76 12.72 9.51
C LEU A 253 26.70 11.53 9.71
N ALA A 254 27.48 11.14 8.69
CA ALA A 254 28.44 10.05 8.81
C ALA A 254 29.47 10.39 9.91
N PRO A 255 29.84 9.44 10.80
CA PRO A 255 30.72 9.70 11.94
C PRO A 255 32.00 10.44 11.57
N ASP A 256 32.67 10.01 10.49
CA ASP A 256 33.93 10.62 10.04
C ASP A 256 33.77 12.07 9.59
N ARG A 257 32.66 12.38 8.90
CA ARG A 257 32.36 13.72 8.39
C ARG A 257 31.89 14.64 9.50
N LEU A 258 31.05 14.13 10.40
CA LEU A 258 30.57 14.87 11.56
C LEU A 258 31.74 15.20 12.49
N ASP A 259 32.61 14.23 12.78
CA ASP A 259 33.75 14.46 13.66
C ASP A 259 34.73 15.47 13.04
N ALA A 260 35.03 15.38 11.74
CA ALA A 260 35.87 16.35 11.05
C ALA A 260 35.27 17.77 11.02
N ALA A 261 33.95 17.88 10.82
CA ALA A 261 33.27 19.16 10.72
C ALA A 261 33.02 19.82 12.08
N VAL A 262 32.64 19.03 13.09
CA VAL A 262 32.09 19.52 14.37
C VAL A 262 33.01 19.28 15.56
N VAL A 263 33.72 18.15 15.62
CA VAL A 263 34.46 17.71 16.83
C VAL A 263 35.96 18.07 16.75
N ALA A 264 36.53 18.03 15.55
CA ALA A 264 37.95 18.28 15.31
C ALA A 264 38.25 19.78 15.12
N GLY A 265 39.52 20.14 15.29
CA GLY A 265 40.04 21.48 14.99
C GLY A 265 39.65 22.56 16.00
N TRP A 266 39.37 22.18 17.25
CA TRP A 266 39.11 23.15 18.35
C TRP A 266 40.34 23.40 19.22
N SER A 267 41.36 22.53 19.16
CA SER A 267 42.62 22.73 19.88
C SER A 267 43.39 23.90 19.24
N ASP A 268 44.13 24.64 20.08
CA ASP A 268 45.08 25.66 19.65
C ASP A 268 44.49 26.86 18.89
N LEU A 269 43.15 27.03 18.94
CA LEU A 269 42.47 28.20 18.38
C LEU A 269 42.48 29.39 19.35
N SER A 270 42.78 30.57 18.80
CA SER A 270 42.53 31.85 19.49
C SER A 270 41.03 32.04 19.78
N ASP A 271 40.67 32.95 20.69
CA ASP A 271 39.27 33.19 21.03
C ASP A 271 38.45 33.70 19.82
N GLU A 272 39.05 34.48 18.92
CA GLU A 272 38.40 34.93 17.68
C GLU A 272 38.20 33.78 16.70
N ASP A 273 39.23 32.93 16.50
CA ASP A 273 39.10 31.74 15.64
C ASP A 273 38.06 30.75 16.19
N ARG A 274 37.95 30.65 17.52
CA ARG A 274 36.94 29.80 18.18
C ARG A 274 35.52 30.31 17.93
N LYS A 275 35.30 31.62 17.93
CA LYS A 275 34.00 32.23 17.56
C LYS A 275 33.69 31.98 16.08
N ALA A 276 34.66 32.16 15.19
CA ALA A 276 34.49 31.89 13.76
C ALA A 276 34.17 30.41 13.48
N ARG A 277 34.88 29.50 14.16
CA ARG A 277 34.63 28.05 14.09
C ARG A 277 33.24 27.70 14.62
N HIS A 278 32.83 28.27 15.76
CA HIS A 278 31.47 28.09 16.28
C HIS A 278 30.40 28.49 15.26
N ALA A 279 30.53 29.68 14.65
CA ALA A 279 29.60 30.13 13.62
C ALA A 279 29.56 29.19 12.40
N ALA A 280 30.72 28.74 11.92
CA ALA A 280 30.82 27.81 10.80
C ALA A 280 30.18 26.44 11.11
N VAL A 281 30.39 25.92 12.32
CA VAL A 281 29.77 24.66 12.77
C VAL A 281 28.25 24.81 12.86
N MET A 282 27.76 25.89 13.45
CA MET A 282 26.32 26.14 13.56
C MET A 282 25.65 26.33 12.19
N ASP A 283 26.32 26.92 11.19
CA ASP A 283 25.79 26.97 9.81
C ASP A 283 25.57 25.56 9.24
N VAL A 284 26.54 24.65 9.43
CA VAL A 284 26.43 23.25 8.98
C VAL A 284 25.28 22.55 9.69
N VAL A 285 25.16 22.71 11.02
CA VAL A 285 24.09 22.09 11.81
C VAL A 285 22.72 22.62 11.41
N HIS A 286 22.57 23.94 11.22
CA HIS A 286 21.32 24.53 10.74
C HIS A 286 20.96 24.09 9.33
N ARG A 287 21.94 23.88 8.45
CA ARG A 287 21.71 23.33 7.12
C ARG A 287 21.18 21.90 7.18
N ILE A 288 21.71 21.07 8.07
CA ILE A 288 21.21 19.70 8.33
C ILE A 288 19.77 19.79 8.85
N ASP A 289 19.48 20.62 9.86
CA ASP A 289 18.14 20.79 10.41
C ASP A 289 17.14 21.27 9.35
N ALA A 290 17.50 22.25 8.52
CA ALA A 290 16.66 22.71 7.42
C ALA A 290 16.35 21.59 6.41
N GLN A 291 17.33 20.76 6.07
CA GLN A 291 17.14 19.61 5.18
C GLN A 291 16.25 18.53 5.82
N VAL A 292 16.45 18.23 7.10
CA VAL A 292 15.61 17.30 7.87
C VAL A 292 14.18 17.83 7.97
N GLY A 293 13.99 19.12 8.25
CA GLY A 293 12.70 19.78 8.28
C GLY A 293 11.99 19.77 6.92
N SER A 294 12.73 19.97 5.83
CA SER A 294 12.19 19.85 4.47
C SER A 294 11.71 18.43 4.16
N THR A 295 12.46 17.42 4.62
CA THR A 295 12.11 15.99 4.50
C THR A 295 10.88 15.66 5.32
N ALA A 296 10.79 16.15 6.56
CA ALA A 296 9.62 15.96 7.42
C ALA A 296 8.35 16.57 6.80
N ARG A 297 8.45 17.79 6.23
CA ARG A 297 7.32 18.41 5.48
C ARG A 297 6.94 17.59 4.24
N ALA A 298 7.91 16.98 3.56
CA ALA A 298 7.62 16.10 2.43
C ALA A 298 6.91 14.80 2.86
N LEU A 299 7.19 14.28 4.05
CA LEU A 299 6.51 13.10 4.61
C LEU A 299 5.06 13.40 5.00
N GLU A 300 4.78 14.59 5.51
CA GLU A 300 3.42 15.06 5.81
C GLU A 300 2.56 15.25 4.55
N HIS A 301 3.20 15.52 3.42
CA HIS A 301 2.54 15.75 2.14
C HIS A 301 3.04 14.78 1.07
N PRO A 302 2.66 13.48 1.15
CA PRO A 302 3.17 12.45 0.25
C PRO A 302 2.85 12.69 -1.24
N TRP A 303 1.97 13.65 -1.53
CA TRP A 303 1.47 13.97 -2.86
C TRP A 303 1.84 15.33 -3.40
N ARG A 304 2.81 16.04 -2.82
CA ARG A 304 3.54 17.02 -3.64
C ARG A 304 4.40 16.20 -4.60
N PRO A 305 3.97 15.97 -5.85
CA PRO A 305 4.71 15.10 -6.73
C PRO A 305 6.06 15.79 -6.95
N PRO A 306 7.20 15.10 -6.74
CA PRO A 306 8.48 15.64 -7.20
C PRO A 306 8.45 15.93 -8.70
N VAL A 307 7.50 15.32 -9.44
CA VAL A 307 7.29 15.51 -10.87
C VAL A 307 6.96 16.96 -11.22
N LEU A 308 6.21 17.70 -10.39
CA LEU A 308 6.01 19.14 -10.63
C LEU A 308 7.30 19.94 -10.40
N ARG A 309 8.15 19.51 -9.45
CA ARG A 309 9.50 20.07 -9.30
C ARG A 309 10.45 19.66 -10.43
N TRP A 310 10.29 18.46 -10.98
CA TRP A 310 11.06 17.95 -12.12
C TRP A 310 10.69 18.71 -13.40
N PHE A 311 9.41 19.02 -13.61
CA PHE A 311 8.95 19.91 -14.69
C PHE A 311 9.52 21.32 -14.56
N THR A 312 9.57 21.90 -13.36
CA THR A 312 10.20 23.21 -13.17
C THR A 312 11.74 23.19 -13.33
N PHE A 313 12.39 22.05 -13.11
CA PHE A 313 13.85 21.91 -13.29
C PHE A 313 14.22 21.86 -14.78
N TRP A 314 13.36 21.30 -15.64
CA TRP A 314 13.56 21.32 -17.09
C TRP A 314 13.24 22.67 -17.76
N GLN A 315 12.42 23.53 -17.13
CA GLN A 315 12.14 24.88 -17.65
C GLN A 315 13.25 25.91 -17.41
N LYS A 316 14.30 25.57 -16.65
CA LYS A 316 15.42 26.47 -16.32
C LYS A 316 16.77 26.01 -16.93
N VAL A 317 16.74 25.44 -18.12
CA VAL A 317 17.94 25.32 -18.95
C VAL A 317 17.91 26.49 -19.94
N PRO A 318 18.69 27.57 -19.72
CA PRO A 318 18.87 28.57 -20.77
C PRO A 318 19.53 27.88 -21.97
N SER A 319 18.86 27.98 -23.12
CA SER A 319 19.39 27.63 -24.44
C SER A 319 20.58 28.51 -24.80
#